data_AF-A0A917UBX1-F1
#
_entry.id   AF-A0A917UBX1-F1
#
_cell.length_a   1.000
_cell.length_b   1.000
_cell.length_c   1.000
_cell.angle_alpha   90.00
_cell.angle_beta   90.00
_cell.angle_gamma   90.00
#
_symmetry.space_group_name_H-M   'P 1'
#
loop_
_entity.id
_entity.type
_entity.pdbx_description
1 polymer ?
#
loop_
_entity_poly.entity_id
_entity_poly.type
_entity_poly.pdbx_seq_one_letter_code
_entity_poly.pdbx_strand_id
1 'polypeptide(L)' 'MINVHQFGALPAYAAADDEAVSVLVAGNVVLWDEISTADPKPWKLEVFDAARRWARHRGL' A
#
# COMPACT_ATOMS: atom_id res chain seq x y z
N MET A 1 12.09 -27.69 31.39
CA MET A 1 11.04 -27.86 30.36
C MET A 1 10.90 -26.51 29.65
N ILE A 2 11.41 -26.39 28.43
CA ILE A 2 11.36 -25.12 27.67
C ILE A 2 9.98 -25.04 27.03
N ASN A 3 9.16 -24.08 27.45
CA ASN A 3 7.89 -23.80 26.81
C ASN A 3 8.13 -22.93 25.58
N VAL A 4 8.26 -23.58 24.42
CA VAL A 4 8.32 -22.90 23.12
C VAL A 4 6.89 -22.55 22.71
N HIS A 5 6.37 -21.44 23.24
CA HIS A 5 5.21 -20.78 22.63
C HIS A 5 5.71 -19.80 21.58
N GLN A 6 6.19 -20.34 20.45
CA GLN A 6 6.41 -19.57 19.25
C GLN A 6 5.05 -19.31 18.60
N PHE A 7 4.27 -18.39 19.17
CA PHE A 7 3.10 -17.84 18.47
C PHE A 7 3.64 -17.11 17.25
N GLY A 8 3.25 -17.57 16.05
CA GLY A 8 3.69 -17.02 14.78
C GLY A 8 3.57 -15.50 14.78
N ALA A 9 4.71 -14.83 14.62
CA ALA A 9 4.74 -13.39 14.54
C ALA A 9 3.80 -12.94 13.40
N LEU A 10 2.80 -12.12 13.73
CA LEU A 10 1.99 -11.49 12.71
C LEU A 10 2.94 -10.75 11.75
N PRO A 11 2.81 -10.94 10.44
CA PRO A 11 3.60 -10.18 9.50
C PRO A 11 3.42 -8.69 9.78
N ALA A 12 4.49 -7.90 9.72
CA ALA A 12 4.44 -6.48 10.09
C ALA A 12 3.35 -5.70 9.34
N TYR A 13 3.03 -6.09 8.09
CA TYR A 13 1.95 -5.50 7.31
C TYR A 13 0.54 -5.78 7.88
N ALA A 14 0.35 -6.90 8.59
CA ALA A 14 -0.91 -7.27 9.22
C ALA A 14 -1.11 -6.60 10.59
N ALA A 15 -0.04 -6.03 11.16
CA ALA A 15 -0.08 -5.26 12.39
C ALA A 15 -0.11 -3.74 12.15
N ALA A 16 -0.14 -3.31 10.88
CA ALA A 16 -0.19 -1.89 10.54
C ALA A 16 -1.52 -1.28 10.97
N ASP A 17 -1.46 -0.08 11.55
CA ASP A 17 -2.63 0.71 11.90
C ASP A 17 -3.42 1.13 10.64
N ASP A 18 -4.76 1.09 10.73
CA ASP A 18 -5.63 1.30 9.58
C ASP A 18 -5.59 2.75 9.04
N GLU A 19 -5.38 3.73 9.93
CA GLU A 19 -5.19 5.12 9.55
C GLU A 19 -3.84 5.28 8.83
N ALA A 20 -2.78 4.66 9.35
CA ALA A 20 -1.46 4.68 8.71
C ALA A 20 -1.50 4.07 7.29
N VAL A 21 -2.21 2.95 7.11
CA VAL A 21 -2.41 2.35 5.77
C VAL A 21 -3.19 3.29 4.87
N SER A 22 -4.22 3.96 5.39
CA SER A 22 -5.03 4.89 4.60
C SER A 22 -4.23 6.11 4.13
N VAL A 23 -3.40 6.69 5.00
CA VAL A 23 -2.47 7.78 4.65
C VAL A 23 -1.46 7.33 3.60
N LEU A 24 -0.87 6.15 3.75
CA LEU A 24 0.05 5.57 2.77
C LEU A 24 -0.62 5.42 1.40
N VAL A 25 -1.84 4.89 1.36
CA VAL A 25 -2.56 4.66 0.10
C VAL A 25 -2.92 5.96 -0.59
N ALA A 26 -3.38 6.98 0.14
CA ALA A 26 -3.64 8.30 -0.41
C ALA A 26 -2.36 8.94 -0.97
N GLY A 27 -1.26 8.91 -0.21
CA GLY A 27 0.04 9.42 -0.66
C GLY A 27 0.59 8.67 -1.88
N ASN A 28 0.38 7.35 -1.95
CA ASN A 28 0.80 6.53 -3.08
C ASN A 28 0.08 6.92 -4.39
N VAL A 29 -1.21 7.27 -4.32
CA VAL A 29 -1.94 7.80 -5.49
C VAL A 29 -1.32 9.11 -5.97
N VAL A 30 -1.07 10.05 -5.07
CA VAL A 30 -0.48 11.36 -5.41
C VAL A 30 0.91 11.19 -6.04
N LEU A 31 1.77 10.38 -5.43
CA LEU A 31 3.12 10.15 -5.93
C LEU A 31 3.11 9.53 -7.34
N TRP A 32 2.25 8.54 -7.60
CA TRP A 32 2.18 7.92 -8.92
C TRP A 32 1.50 8.80 -9.97
N ASP A 33 0.60 9.70 -9.58
CA ASP A 33 0.07 10.73 -10.46
C ASP A 33 1.19 11.66 -10.95
N GLU A 34 2.04 12.14 -10.04
CA GLU A 34 3.20 12.97 -10.36
C GLU A 34 4.19 12.24 -11.29
N ILE A 35 4.56 10.99 -10.94
CA ILE A 35 5.50 10.19 -11.74
C ILE A 35 4.97 9.91 -13.14
N SER A 36 3.70 9.52 -13.24
CA SER A 36 3.09 9.13 -14.52
C SER A 36 2.83 10.35 -15.41
N THR A 37 2.56 11.52 -14.83
CA THR A 37 2.46 12.80 -15.53
C THR A 37 3.82 13.26 -16.06
N ALA A 38 4.88 13.14 -15.24
CA ALA A 38 6.22 13.59 -15.61
C ALA A 38 6.91 12.71 -16.68
N ASP A 39 6.67 11.39 -16.66
CA ASP A 39 7.21 10.46 -17.67
C ASP A 39 6.19 9.33 -17.96
N PRO A 40 5.30 9.50 -18.94
CA PRO A 40 4.18 8.59 -19.20
C PRO A 40 4.61 7.33 -19.95
N LYS A 41 5.36 6.45 -19.28
CA LYS A 41 5.63 5.10 -19.78
C LYS A 41 4.45 4.16 -19.50
N PRO A 42 4.12 3.22 -20.39
CA PRO A 42 2.97 2.33 -20.22
C PRO A 42 2.89 1.67 -18.84
N TRP A 43 4.00 1.10 -18.37
CA TRP A 43 4.05 0.44 -17.05
C TRP A 43 3.83 1.40 -15.87
N LYS A 44 4.19 2.69 -16.00
CA LYS A 44 3.95 3.69 -14.95
C LYS A 44 2.47 4.04 -14.84
N LEU A 45 1.77 4.11 -15.97
CA LEU A 45 0.33 4.30 -16.02
C LEU A 45 -0.42 3.11 -15.41
N GLU A 46 0.08 1.88 -15.65
CA GLU A 46 -0.47 0.68 -15.01
C GLU A 46 -0.31 0.70 -13.48
N VAL A 47 0.85 1.14 -12.98
CA VAL A 47 1.07 1.26 -11.53
C VAL A 47 0.20 2.36 -10.92
N PHE A 48 0.04 3.50 -11.61
CA PHE A 48 -0.88 4.56 -11.16
C PHE A 48 -2.33 4.07 -11.10
N ASP A 49 -2.81 3.34 -12.11
CA ASP A 49 -4.14 2.73 -12.08
C ASP A 49 -4.28 1.71 -10.93
N ALA A 50 -3.24 0.90 -10.67
CA ALA A 50 -3.24 -0.02 -9.54
C ALA A 50 -3.33 0.72 -8.19
N ALA A 51 -2.60 1.82 -8.00
CA ALA A 51 -2.70 2.67 -6.82
C ALA A 51 -4.13 3.22 -6.64
N ARG A 52 -4.76 3.72 -7.71
CA ARG A 52 -6.15 4.20 -7.69
C ARG A 52 -7.16 3.10 -7.40
N ARG A 53 -6.94 1.87 -7.88
CA ARG A 53 -7.80 0.72 -7.56
C ARG A 53 -7.70 0.34 -6.10
N TRP A 54 -6.50 0.38 -5.52
CA TRP A 54 -6.31 0.09 -4.10
C TRP A 54 -6.97 1.14 -3.19
N ALA A 55 -6.83 2.43 -3.51
CA ALA A 55 -7.53 3.51 -2.81
C ALA A 55 -9.06 3.29 -2.80
N ARG A 56 -9.64 3.02 -3.97
CA ARG A 56 -11.08 2.72 -4.10
C ARG A 56 -11.51 1.48 -3.31
N HIS A 57 -10.69 0.43 -3.28
CA HIS A 57 -10.98 -0.77 -2.48
C HIS A 57 -11.06 -0.45 -0.98
N ARG A 58 -10.29 0.53 -0.51
CA ARG A 58 -10.31 1.02 0.87
C ARG A 58 -11.35 2.10 1.14
N GLY A 59 -12.10 2.55 0.13
CA GLY A 59 -13.09 3.62 0.27
C GLY A 59 -12.48 5.04 0.36
N LEU A 60 -11.27 5.21 -0.16
CA LEU A 60 -10.56 6.49 -0.29
C LEU A 60 -10.80 7.13 -1.67
#